data_AF-A0AAD6UT35-F1
#
_entry.id   AF-A0AAD6UT35-F1
#
_cell.length_a   1.000
_cell.length_b   1.000
_cell.length_c   1.000
_cell.angle_alpha   90.00
_cell.angle_beta   90.00
_cell.angle_gamma   90.00
#
_symmetry.space_group_name_H-M   'P 1'
#
loop_
_entity.id
_entity.type
_entity.pdbx_description
1 polymer ?
#
loop_
_entity_poly.entity_id
_entity_poly.type
_entity_poly.pdbx_seq_one_letter_code
_entity_poly.pdbx_strand_id
1 'polypeptide(L)'
;MLTSSSNECTHLCTAHCTDARPQPPQSPCIDLLSNNFAPRDRDDSQIHEIRNSIQSAEAGLAQLQATIARLTSQHAALQEFVDSHRGVACGLRRFPNEILFEIFSHCIHPTLPPCHALSSVIRVCTRWRAVALASPSLW
;
A
#
# COMPACT_ATOMS: atom_id res chain seq x y z
N MET A 1 -6.38 -25.41 -37.45
CA MET A 1 -5.06 -24.84 -37.07
C MET A 1 -5.27 -24.00 -35.82
N LEU A 2 -5.06 -24.61 -34.65
CA LEU A 2 -5.16 -23.93 -33.35
C LEU A 2 -3.73 -23.52 -32.96
N THR A 3 -3.47 -22.23 -32.90
CA THR A 3 -2.20 -21.71 -32.40
C THR A 3 -2.18 -21.86 -30.89
N SER A 4 -1.41 -22.85 -30.43
CA SER A 4 -0.85 -22.93 -29.09
C SER A 4 -0.13 -21.62 -28.80
N SER A 5 -0.54 -20.88 -27.76
CA SER A 5 0.26 -19.78 -27.24
C SER A 5 0.80 -20.21 -25.89
N SER A 6 2.10 -20.53 -25.92
CA SER A 6 2.93 -20.97 -24.82
C SER A 6 3.05 -19.89 -23.75
N ASN A 7 2.69 -20.22 -22.52
CA ASN A 7 3.06 -19.44 -21.34
C ASN A 7 4.49 -19.84 -20.93
N GLU A 8 5.49 -19.15 -21.46
CA GLU A 8 6.86 -19.21 -20.93
C GLU A 8 6.97 -18.30 -19.70
N CYS A 9 6.94 -18.91 -18.53
CA CYS A 9 7.15 -18.26 -17.24
C CYS A 9 8.64 -18.35 -16.89
N THR A 10 9.38 -17.26 -17.12
CA THR A 10 10.79 -17.15 -16.74
C THR A 10 10.91 -16.82 -15.26
N HIS A 11 11.27 -17.86 -14.49
CA HIS A 11 12.04 -17.87 -13.24
C HIS A 11 11.76 -16.77 -12.20
N LEU A 12 10.95 -17.14 -11.18
CA LEU A 12 11.04 -16.80 -9.74
C LEU A 12 9.68 -16.89 -9.00
N CYS A 13 8.69 -17.61 -9.54
CA CYS A 13 7.44 -17.87 -8.83
C CYS A 13 7.51 -19.22 -8.09
N THR A 14 7.85 -19.23 -6.81
CA THR A 14 7.76 -20.42 -5.94
C THR A 14 6.30 -20.79 -5.61
N ALA A 15 5.35 -19.94 -5.97
CA ALA A 15 3.92 -20.23 -5.92
C ALA A 15 3.50 -20.80 -7.27
N HIS A 16 3.63 -22.12 -7.41
CA HIS A 16 3.12 -22.86 -8.55
C HIS A 16 1.64 -22.50 -8.74
N CYS A 17 1.34 -21.80 -9.83
CA CYS A 17 -0.01 -21.47 -10.26
C CYS A 17 -0.80 -22.75 -10.44
N THR A 18 -1.50 -23.19 -9.40
CA THR A 18 -2.69 -24.01 -9.56
C THR A 18 -3.85 -23.03 -9.66
N ASP A 19 -4.00 -22.44 -10.84
CA ASP A 19 -5.23 -21.77 -11.28
C ASP A 19 -6.36 -22.79 -11.52
N ALA A 20 -6.32 -23.90 -10.79
CA ALA A 20 -7.39 -24.86 -10.71
C ALA A 20 -8.42 -24.25 -9.77
N ARG A 21 -9.36 -23.50 -10.35
CA ARG A 21 -10.56 -23.07 -9.63
C ARG A 21 -11.13 -24.29 -8.89
N PRO A 22 -11.32 -24.22 -7.56
CA PRO A 22 -11.89 -25.35 -6.83
C PRO A 22 -13.23 -25.71 -7.47
N GLN A 23 -13.32 -26.91 -8.05
CA GLN A 23 -14.58 -27.39 -8.61
C GLN A 23 -15.50 -27.72 -7.43
N PRO A 24 -16.79 -27.35 -7.49
CA PRO A 24 -17.73 -27.77 -6.46
C PRO A 24 -17.74 -29.30 -6.40
N PRO A 25 -17.78 -29.90 -5.20
CA PRO A 25 -17.91 -31.34 -5.08
C PRO A 25 -19.15 -31.80 -5.86
N GLN A 26 -19.04 -32.94 -6.55
CA GLN A 26 -20.18 -33.53 -7.24
C GLN A 26 -21.27 -33.85 -6.21
N SER A 27 -22.52 -33.51 -6.52
CA SER A 27 -23.63 -33.74 -5.59
C SER A 27 -23.80 -35.26 -5.35
N PRO A 28 -23.76 -35.72 -4.08
CA PRO A 28 -23.92 -37.14 -3.78
C PRO A 28 -25.34 -37.64 -4.02
N CYS A 29 -26.31 -36.73 -4.15
CA CYS A 29 -27.72 -37.01 -4.36
C CYS A 29 -28.25 -36.38 -5.67
N ILE A 30 -27.51 -36.52 -6.78
CA ILE A 30 -27.91 -36.04 -8.12
C ILE A 30 -29.33 -36.48 -8.48
N ASP A 31 -29.70 -37.71 -8.13
CA ASP A 31 -31.03 -38.23 -8.45
C ASP A 31 -32.13 -37.38 -7.78
N LEU A 32 -31.95 -37.00 -6.51
CA LEU A 32 -32.90 -36.14 -5.78
C LEU A 32 -33.02 -34.72 -6.36
N LEU A 33 -32.03 -34.28 -7.15
CA LEU A 33 -32.11 -32.99 -7.84
C LEU A 33 -32.99 -33.05 -9.09
N SER A 34 -33.33 -34.25 -9.56
CA SER A 34 -34.06 -34.50 -10.80
C SER A 34 -35.44 -35.14 -10.60
N ASN A 35 -35.77 -35.52 -9.36
CA ASN A 35 -37.04 -36.17 -9.00
C ASN A 35 -37.49 -35.78 -7.58
N ASN A 36 -38.72 -36.14 -7.23
CA ASN A 36 -39.31 -35.86 -5.92
C ASN A 36 -39.20 -37.04 -4.93
N PHE A 37 -38.14 -37.86 -5.01
CA PHE A 37 -37.95 -38.91 -4.01
C PHE A 37 -37.62 -38.33 -2.63
N ALA A 38 -38.00 -39.05 -1.57
CA ALA A 38 -37.61 -38.67 -0.21
C ALA A 38 -36.09 -38.84 -0.02
N PRO A 39 -35.40 -37.88 0.63
CA PRO A 39 -33.98 -38.02 0.95
C PRO A 39 -33.71 -39.21 1.88
N ARG A 40 -32.53 -39.83 1.74
CA ARG A 40 -32.04 -40.85 2.68
C ARG A 40 -31.24 -40.16 3.78
N ASP A 41 -31.14 -40.78 4.95
CA ASP A 41 -30.36 -40.24 6.09
C ASP A 41 -28.91 -39.89 5.72
N ARG A 42 -28.30 -40.67 4.80
CA ARG A 42 -26.96 -40.39 4.27
C ARG A 42 -26.90 -39.07 3.50
N ASP A 43 -27.92 -38.77 2.69
CA ASP A 43 -28.00 -37.55 1.88
C ASP A 43 -28.02 -36.31 2.80
N ASP A 44 -28.77 -36.37 3.90
CA ASP A 44 -28.83 -35.30 4.92
C ASP A 44 -27.50 -35.11 5.66
N SER A 45 -26.83 -36.20 6.04
CA SER A 45 -25.52 -36.14 6.71
C SER A 45 -24.44 -35.46 5.84
N GLN A 46 -24.42 -35.76 4.54
CA GLN A 46 -23.45 -35.17 3.61
C GLN A 46 -23.74 -33.68 3.36
N ILE A 47 -25.01 -33.29 3.24
CA ILE A 47 -25.38 -31.87 3.13
C ILE A 47 -24.93 -31.11 4.40
N HIS A 48 -25.06 -31.72 5.57
CA HIS A 48 -24.59 -31.13 6.82
C HIS A 48 -23.06 -30.95 6.85
N GLU A 49 -22.29 -31.95 6.42
CA GLU A 49 -20.82 -31.86 6.30
C GLU A 49 -20.37 -30.75 5.34
N ILE A 50 -21.02 -30.63 4.18
CA ILE A 50 -20.73 -29.56 3.21
C ILE A 50 -21.03 -28.19 3.84
N ARG A 51 -22.15 -28.04 4.56
CA ARG A 51 -22.50 -26.80 5.24
C ARG A 51 -21.47 -26.43 6.31
N ASN A 52 -20.98 -27.40 7.08
CA ASN A 52 -19.93 -27.18 8.07
C ASN A 52 -18.60 -26.76 7.42
N SER A 53 -18.28 -27.35 6.26
CA SER A 53 -17.09 -26.98 5.48
C SER A 53 -17.17 -25.54 4.95
N ILE A 54 -18.36 -25.12 4.46
CA ILE A 54 -18.61 -23.73 4.05
C ILE A 54 -18.41 -22.79 5.23
N GLN A 55 -19.01 -23.09 6.38
CA GLN A 55 -18.91 -22.24 7.56
C GLN A 55 -17.46 -22.12 8.06
N SER A 56 -16.68 -23.20 7.99
CA SER A 56 -15.24 -23.17 8.30
C SER A 56 -14.45 -22.30 7.32
N ALA A 57 -14.77 -22.37 6.02
CA ALA A 57 -14.12 -21.55 5.00
C ALA A 57 -14.46 -20.06 5.18
N GLU A 58 -15.72 -19.73 5.50
CA GLU A 58 -16.17 -18.37 5.81
C GLU A 58 -15.45 -17.80 7.04
N ALA A 59 -15.28 -18.60 8.10
CA ALA A 59 -14.52 -18.21 9.27
C ALA A 59 -13.04 -17.92 8.93
N GLY A 60 -12.43 -18.76 8.08
CA GLY A 60 -11.07 -18.55 7.57
C GLY A 60 -10.96 -17.27 6.75
N LEU A 61 -11.93 -16.99 5.87
CA LEU A 61 -12.00 -15.75 5.09
C LEU A 61 -12.10 -14.52 6.01
N ALA A 62 -12.97 -14.55 7.01
CA ALA A 62 -13.12 -13.45 7.97
C ALA A 62 -11.82 -13.18 8.74
N GLN A 63 -11.12 -14.23 9.17
CA GLN A 63 -9.83 -14.09 9.86
C GLN A 63 -8.74 -13.49 8.97
N LEU A 64 -8.66 -13.92 7.70
CA LEU A 64 -7.71 -13.36 6.74
C LEU A 64 -8.03 -11.90 6.43
N GLN A 65 -9.31 -11.55 6.25
CA GLN A 65 -9.74 -10.17 6.05
C GLN A 65 -9.38 -9.28 7.25
N ALA A 66 -9.59 -9.76 8.48
CA ALA A 66 -9.18 -9.03 9.69
C ALA A 66 -7.66 -8.83 9.74
N THR A 67 -6.89 -9.84 9.33
CA THR A 67 -5.42 -9.76 9.26
C THR A 67 -4.98 -8.73 8.21
N ILE A 68 -5.59 -8.74 7.02
CA ILE A 68 -5.32 -7.77 5.96
C ILE A 68 -5.64 -6.35 6.43
N ALA A 69 -6.79 -6.15 7.08
CA ALA A 69 -7.18 -4.84 7.61
C ALA A 69 -6.16 -4.31 8.63
N ARG A 70 -5.73 -5.17 9.56
CA ARG A 70 -4.70 -4.83 10.56
C ARG A 70 -3.35 -4.51 9.94
N LEU A 71 -2.89 -5.30 8.97
CA LEU A 71 -1.60 -5.04 8.30
C LEU A 71 -1.66 -3.77 7.44
N THR A 72 -2.78 -3.53 6.78
CA THR A 72 -3.00 -2.29 6.00
C THR A 72 -2.96 -1.06 6.89
N SER A 73 -3.60 -1.10 8.06
CA SER A 73 -3.56 0.04 9.00
C SER A 73 -2.16 0.25 9.59
N GLN A 74 -1.44 -0.82 9.92
CA GLN A 74 -0.05 -0.74 10.37
C GLN A 74 0.85 -0.13 9.29
N HIS A 75 0.70 -0.56 8.04
CA HIS A 75 1.44 0.00 6.91
C HIS A 75 1.17 1.51 6.74
N ALA A 76 -0.10 1.91 6.76
CA ALA A 76 -0.48 3.32 6.64
C ALA A 76 0.13 4.19 7.75
N ALA A 77 0.08 3.73 9.02
CA ALA A 77 0.66 4.44 10.15
C ALA A 77 2.19 4.58 10.04
N LEU A 78 2.88 3.53 9.59
CA LEU A 78 4.33 3.58 9.37
C LEU A 78 4.69 4.50 8.21
N GLN A 79 3.90 4.50 7.14
CA GLN A 79 4.12 5.40 6.01
C GLN A 79 3.97 6.86 6.42
N GLU A 80 2.93 7.20 7.19
CA GLU A 80 2.74 8.54 7.74
C GLU A 80 3.91 8.96 8.66
N PHE A 81 4.41 8.04 9.47
CA PHE A 81 5.60 8.27 10.29
C PHE A 81 6.82 8.59 9.42
N VAL A 82 7.09 7.82 8.36
CA VAL A 82 8.21 8.10 7.44
C VAL A 82 8.03 9.46 6.76
N ASP A 83 6.84 9.77 6.26
CA ASP A 83 6.57 11.01 5.53
C ASP A 83 6.72 12.25 6.41
N SER A 84 6.25 12.20 7.65
CA SER A 84 6.45 13.28 8.63
C SER A 84 7.93 13.51 8.96
N HIS A 85 8.76 12.47 8.89
CA HIS A 85 10.20 12.55 9.18
C HIS A 85 11.07 12.79 7.93
N ARG A 86 10.50 12.71 6.73
CA ARG A 86 11.22 12.97 5.47
C ARG A 86 11.87 14.36 5.47
N GLY A 87 11.17 15.36 6.03
CA GLY A 87 11.71 16.71 6.20
C GLY A 87 12.86 16.79 7.21
N VAL A 88 12.91 15.91 8.21
CA VAL A 88 14.00 15.82 9.21
C VAL A 88 15.25 15.19 8.58
N ALA A 89 15.07 14.15 7.77
CA ALA A 89 16.14 13.50 7.02
C ALA A 89 16.67 14.33 5.84
N CYS A 90 16.01 15.45 5.50
CA CYS A 90 16.42 16.31 4.41
C CYS A 90 17.83 16.89 4.66
N GLY A 91 18.74 16.70 3.70
CA GLY A 91 20.12 17.18 3.76
C GLY A 91 20.27 18.68 3.98
N LEU A 92 19.26 19.49 3.59
CA LEU A 92 19.24 20.93 3.83
C LEU A 92 19.34 21.30 5.32
N ARG A 93 18.90 20.43 6.24
CA ARG A 93 19.07 20.66 7.68
C ARG A 93 20.51 20.52 8.15
N ARG A 94 21.36 19.80 7.40
CA ARG A 94 22.78 19.56 7.70
C ARG A 94 23.72 20.57 7.06
N PHE A 95 23.22 21.40 6.14
CA PHE A 95 24.06 22.41 5.48
C PHE A 95 24.63 23.37 6.51
N PRO A 96 25.92 23.75 6.44
CA PRO A 96 26.46 24.87 7.19
C PRO A 96 25.73 26.17 6.87
N ASN A 97 25.86 27.19 7.73
CA ASN A 97 25.18 28.47 7.52
C ASN A 97 25.71 29.19 6.27
N GLU A 98 26.98 28.97 5.92
CA GLU A 98 27.66 29.53 4.75
C GLU A 98 27.03 29.02 3.45
N ILE A 99 26.71 27.73 3.40
CA ILE A 99 26.03 27.14 2.24
C ILE A 99 24.59 27.64 2.13
N LEU A 100 23.89 27.80 3.25
CA LEU A 100 22.56 28.41 3.26
C LEU A 100 22.60 29.86 2.77
N PHE A 101 23.59 30.63 3.23
CA PHE A 101 23.81 32.00 2.78
C PHE A 101 24.06 32.07 1.26
N GLU A 102 24.90 31.18 0.72
CA GLU A 102 25.17 31.13 -0.72
C GLU A 102 23.92 30.78 -1.54
N ILE A 103 23.07 29.89 -1.03
CA ILE A 103 21.77 29.64 -1.64
C ILE A 103 20.92 30.91 -1.64
N PHE A 104 20.89 31.64 -0.53
CA PHE A 104 20.09 32.86 -0.39
C PHE A 104 20.57 33.97 -1.33
N SER A 105 21.88 34.14 -1.48
CA SER A 105 22.47 35.14 -2.39
C SER A 105 22.09 34.88 -3.84
N HIS A 106 21.98 33.61 -4.25
CA HIS A 106 21.47 33.23 -5.57
C HIS A 106 19.95 33.39 -5.71
N CYS A 107 19.18 33.16 -4.64
CA CYS A 107 17.72 33.33 -4.65
C CYS A 107 17.30 34.80 -4.66
N ILE A 108 18.10 35.69 -4.08
CA ILE A 108 17.87 37.14 -4.03
C ILE A 108 18.54 37.74 -5.27
N HIS A 109 17.99 37.41 -6.44
CA HIS A 109 18.49 37.89 -7.72
C HIS A 109 17.99 39.33 -8.02
N PRO A 110 18.77 40.19 -8.70
CA PRO A 110 18.41 41.59 -8.96
C PRO A 110 17.10 41.82 -9.71
N THR A 111 16.59 40.78 -10.37
CA THR A 111 15.39 40.82 -11.20
C THR A 111 14.09 40.72 -10.41
N LEU A 112 14.16 40.34 -9.13
CA LEU A 112 13.01 40.33 -8.21
C LEU A 112 13.16 41.48 -7.22
N PRO A 113 12.06 42.16 -6.82
CA PRO A 113 12.15 43.14 -5.74
C PRO A 113 12.70 42.46 -4.48
N PRO A 114 13.69 43.05 -3.77
CA PRO A 114 14.38 42.42 -2.64
C PRO A 114 13.43 41.88 -1.56
N CYS A 115 12.32 42.59 -1.32
CA CYS A 115 11.28 42.18 -0.37
C CYS A 115 10.60 40.85 -0.73
N HIS A 116 10.41 40.54 -2.02
CA HIS A 116 9.76 39.32 -2.48
C HIS A 116 10.69 38.10 -2.40
N ALA A 117 11.98 38.27 -2.74
CA ALA A 117 12.94 37.19 -2.67
C ALA A 117 13.29 36.83 -1.21
N LEU A 118 13.53 37.83 -0.37
CA LEU A 118 13.82 37.63 1.05
C LEU A 118 12.63 37.00 1.79
N SER A 119 11.40 37.45 1.50
CA SER A 119 10.19 36.87 2.11
C SER A 119 10.00 35.38 1.78
N SER A 120 10.49 34.93 0.63
CA SER A 120 10.43 33.52 0.23
C SER A 120 11.39 32.67 1.07
N VAL A 121 12.61 33.16 1.31
CA VAL A 121 13.64 32.46 2.10
C VAL A 121 13.28 32.40 3.59
N ILE A 122 12.87 33.51 4.19
CA ILE A 122 12.60 33.57 5.65
C ILE A 122 11.34 32.79 6.07
N ARG A 123 10.49 32.39 5.12
CA ARG A 123 9.27 31.60 5.39
C ARG A 123 9.50 30.09 5.36
N VAL A 124 10.66 29.62 4.90
CA VAL A 124 10.95 28.18 4.78
C VAL A 124 11.03 27.49 6.14
N CYS A 125 11.88 27.98 7.05
CA CYS A 125 11.95 27.49 8.42
C CYS A 125 12.61 28.52 9.37
N THR A 126 12.56 28.25 10.67
CA THR A 126 13.15 29.10 11.71
C THR A 126 14.65 29.30 11.51
N ARG A 127 15.37 28.25 11.11
CA ARG A 127 16.81 28.31 10.84
C ARG A 127 17.14 29.19 9.63
N TRP A 128 16.40 29.06 8.53
CA TRP A 128 16.59 29.89 7.33
C TRP A 128 16.33 31.36 7.63
N ARG A 129 15.27 31.66 8.39
CA ARG A 129 15.01 33.01 8.89
C ARG A 129 16.18 33.54 9.72
N ALA A 130 16.69 32.77 10.67
CA ALA A 130 17.79 33.20 11.53
C ALA A 130 19.06 33.51 10.72
N VAL A 131 19.44 32.64 9.78
CA VAL A 131 20.62 32.86 8.91
C VAL A 131 20.41 34.07 8.02
N ALA A 132 19.25 34.20 7.36
CA ALA A 132 18.99 35.33 6.46
C ALA A 132 18.98 36.68 7.20
N LEU A 133 18.42 36.75 8.41
CA LEU A 133 18.42 37.98 9.22
C LEU A 133 19.81 38.31 9.80
N ALA A 134 20.65 37.29 10.04
CA ALA A 134 22.03 37.47 10.51
C ALA A 134 23.01 37.87 9.40
N SER A 135 22.55 37.98 8.16
CA SER A 135 23.37 38.29 6.98
C SER A 135 22.99 39.64 6.38
N PRO A 136 23.61 40.76 6.82
CA PRO A 136 23.29 42.11 6.35
C PRO A 136 23.35 42.34 4.84
N SER A 137 24.17 41.58 4.13
CA SER A 137 24.32 41.69 2.67
C SER A 137 23.12 41.18 1.86
N LEU A 138 22.09 40.62 2.51
CA LEU A 138 20.89 40.09 1.84
C LEU A 138 19.69 41.05 1.84
N TRP A 139 19.80 42.23 2.48
CA TRP A 139 18.72 43.23 2.56
C TRP A 139 19.18 44.63 2.19
#